data_AF-A0A7X6UQM3-F1
#
_entry.id   AF-A0A7X6UQM3-F1
#
_cell.length_a   1.000
_cell.length_b   1.000
_cell.length_c   1.000
_cell.angle_alpha   90.00
_cell.angle_beta   90.00
_cell.angle_gamma   90.00
#
_symmetry.space_group_name_H-M   'P 1'
#
loop_
_entity.id
_entity.type
_entity.pdbx_description
1 polymer ?
#
loop_
_entity_poly.entity_id
_entity_poly.type
_entity_poly.pdbx_seq_one_letter_code
_entity_poly.pdbx_strand_id
1 'polypeptide(L)'
;HVLFVRPDYFVILDRINTLNVYGETHNAFNINNIDGKTQFDMCQNRLVAKRPHANVSFTYAFPGTITFDQKDSKLHTAYHIFPDQKVEGTWGSAIRFIPEVDDSFPGHIDYFYVICPEKKRDESPIVKLTSVETDKDNQYVLKSCTMEVKFRNRKSIFRIDGEDIFFTGSEGEHYQF
;
A
#
# COMPACT_ATOMS: atom_id res chain seq x y z
N HIS A 1 1.62 -3.62 -10.48
CA HIS A 1 1.38 -5.08 -10.34
C HIS A 1 0.61 -5.35 -9.05
N VAL A 2 -0.36 -6.26 -9.08
CA VAL A 2 -1.12 -6.69 -7.88
C VAL A 2 -1.03 -8.21 -7.78
N LEU A 3 -0.51 -8.71 -6.67
CA LEU A 3 -0.33 -10.14 -6.40
C LEU A 3 -1.22 -10.54 -5.23
N PHE A 4 -2.07 -11.54 -5.43
CA PHE A 4 -2.85 -12.16 -4.35
C PHE A 4 -2.09 -13.36 -3.79
N VAL A 5 -1.62 -13.25 -2.55
CA VAL A 5 -0.68 -14.21 -1.97
C VAL A 5 -1.42 -15.06 -0.95
N ARG A 6 -2.03 -16.15 -1.46
CA ARG A 6 -2.94 -17.02 -0.71
C ARG A 6 -4.11 -16.20 -0.13
N PRO A 7 -5.10 -16.78 0.60
CA PRO A 7 -6.18 -15.98 1.19
C PRO A 7 -5.70 -15.22 2.45
N ASP A 8 -4.48 -14.69 2.42
CA ASP A 8 -3.83 -14.02 3.54
C ASP A 8 -3.64 -12.52 3.26
N TYR A 9 -3.01 -12.13 2.14
CA TYR A 9 -2.73 -10.72 1.85
C TYR A 9 -2.49 -10.44 0.36
N PHE A 10 -2.39 -9.15 0.03
CA PHE A 10 -2.02 -8.64 -1.28
C PHE A 10 -0.67 -7.96 -1.22
N VAL A 11 0.11 -8.08 -2.29
CA VAL A 11 1.33 -7.31 -2.54
C VAL A 11 1.11 -6.44 -3.76
N ILE A 12 1.41 -5.15 -3.64
CA ILE A 12 1.21 -4.18 -4.71
C ILE A 12 2.51 -3.44 -4.98
N LEU A 13 2.87 -3.37 -6.27
CA LEU A 13 3.96 -2.57 -6.80
C LEU A 13 3.38 -1.54 -7.76
N ASP A 14 3.42 -0.27 -7.38
CA ASP A 14 3.00 0.86 -8.22
C ASP A 14 4.26 1.60 -8.70
N ARG A 15 4.52 1.59 -10.01
CA ARG A 15 5.58 2.37 -10.65
C ARG A 15 4.98 3.62 -11.25
N ILE A 16 5.40 4.78 -10.76
CA ILE A 16 4.86 6.06 -11.19
C ILE A 16 5.95 6.86 -11.88
N ASN A 17 5.63 7.35 -13.08
CA ASN A 17 6.43 8.29 -13.84
C ASN A 17 5.66 9.60 -13.98
N THR A 18 6.17 10.66 -13.39
CA THR A 18 5.65 12.02 -13.43
C THR A 18 6.62 12.98 -14.13
N LEU A 19 7.53 12.49 -14.98
CA LEU A 19 8.32 13.37 -15.84
C LEU A 19 7.38 14.23 -16.67
N ASN A 20 7.62 15.54 -16.64
CA ASN A 20 6.80 16.56 -17.32
C ASN A 20 5.37 16.73 -16.79
N VAL A 21 5.07 16.25 -15.57
CA VAL A 21 3.81 16.51 -14.88
C VAL A 21 4.03 17.52 -13.76
N TYR A 22 3.21 18.57 -13.71
CA TYR A 22 3.21 19.55 -12.62
C TYR A 22 2.27 19.10 -11.50
N GLY A 23 2.79 19.03 -10.27
CA GLY A 23 1.99 18.74 -9.08
C GLY A 23 2.66 17.72 -8.15
N GLU A 24 1.99 17.43 -7.04
CA GLU A 24 2.42 16.41 -6.09
C GLU A 24 1.85 15.04 -6.46
N THR A 25 2.67 14.00 -6.30
CA THR A 25 2.24 12.62 -6.52
C THR A 25 1.93 11.97 -5.18
N HIS A 26 0.72 11.46 -5.04
CA HIS A 26 0.26 10.78 -3.83
C HIS A 26 -0.30 9.41 -4.20
N ASN A 27 0.12 8.37 -3.49
CA ASN A 27 -0.66 7.14 -3.43
C ASN A 27 -1.81 7.39 -2.43
N ALA A 28 -2.99 6.79 -2.62
CA ALA A 28 -4.12 7.03 -1.73
C ALA A 28 -5.10 5.87 -1.71
N PHE A 29 -5.74 5.66 -0.56
CA PHE A 29 -6.84 4.71 -0.40
C PHE A 29 -8.03 5.38 0.25
N ASN A 30 -9.22 4.89 -0.10
CA ASN A 30 -10.44 5.24 0.60
C ASN A 30 -10.82 4.11 1.55
N ILE A 31 -11.07 4.45 2.80
CA ILE A 31 -11.50 3.50 3.83
C ILE A 31 -12.92 3.86 4.24
N ASN A 32 -13.80 2.87 4.14
CA ASN A 32 -15.18 3.02 4.57
C ASN A 32 -15.23 3.23 6.09
N ASN A 33 -15.88 4.32 6.52
CA ASN A 33 -16.12 4.64 7.92
C ASN A 33 -17.59 4.99 8.19
N ILE A 34 -18.51 4.30 7.49
CA ILE A 34 -19.96 4.55 7.55
C ILE A 34 -20.55 4.66 8.94
N ASP A 35 -20.06 3.85 9.88
CA ASP A 35 -20.57 3.80 11.26
C ASP A 35 -19.72 4.61 12.26
N GLY A 36 -18.70 5.33 11.77
CA GLY A 36 -17.77 6.12 12.59
C GLY A 36 -16.84 5.30 13.49
N LYS A 37 -16.78 3.97 13.34
CA LYS A 37 -16.03 3.07 14.25
C LYS A 37 -14.62 2.75 13.78
N THR A 38 -14.18 3.30 12.64
CA THR A 38 -12.82 3.09 12.15
C THR A 38 -11.85 3.93 12.95
N GLN A 39 -10.87 3.28 13.59
CA GLN A 39 -9.75 3.93 14.24
C GLN A 39 -8.49 3.70 13.40
N PHE A 40 -7.64 4.71 13.28
CA PHE A 40 -6.39 4.62 12.53
C PHE A 40 -5.19 4.65 13.47
N ASP A 41 -4.35 3.64 13.38
CA ASP A 41 -3.03 3.63 13.98
C ASP A 41 -2.01 3.83 12.86
N MET A 42 -1.28 4.94 12.90
CA MET A 42 -0.25 5.27 11.92
C MET A 42 1.12 5.24 12.58
N CYS A 43 2.06 4.50 11.99
CA CYS A 43 3.45 4.46 12.44
C CYS A 43 4.38 4.37 11.22
N GLN A 44 5.22 5.38 10.99
CA GLN A 44 6.23 5.45 9.91
C GLN A 44 5.79 4.84 8.56
N ASN A 45 6.03 3.56 8.34
CA ASN A 45 5.72 2.86 7.09
C ASN A 45 4.46 1.98 7.15
N ARG A 46 3.64 2.09 8.21
CA ARG A 46 2.45 1.25 8.39
C ARG A 46 1.25 2.04 8.87
N LEU A 47 0.11 1.73 8.27
CA LEU A 47 -1.22 2.17 8.67
C LEU A 47 -2.05 0.94 9.05
N VAL A 48 -2.71 0.96 10.21
CA VAL A 48 -3.70 -0.05 10.59
C VAL A 48 -5.04 0.62 10.78
N ALA A 49 -6.01 0.26 9.93
CA ALA A 49 -7.41 0.66 10.10
C ALA A 49 -8.15 -0.40 10.90
N LYS A 50 -8.46 -0.07 12.15
CA LYS A 50 -9.14 -0.95 13.11
C LYS A 50 -10.64 -0.77 13.02
N ARG A 51 -11.38 -1.86 12.77
CA ARG A 51 -12.85 -1.93 12.81
C ARG A 51 -13.29 -2.94 13.87
N PRO A 52 -14.55 -3.03 14.30
CA PRO A 52 -14.97 -3.97 15.35
C PRO A 52 -14.62 -5.45 15.09
N HIS A 53 -14.75 -5.92 13.83
CA HIS A 53 -14.64 -7.36 13.51
C HIS A 53 -13.32 -7.78 12.86
N ALA A 54 -12.66 -6.85 12.18
CA ALA A 54 -11.40 -7.09 11.49
C ALA A 54 -10.58 -5.80 11.46
N ASN A 55 -9.28 -5.92 11.27
CA ASN A 55 -8.46 -4.78 10.88
C ASN A 55 -8.01 -4.97 9.44
N VAL A 56 -7.52 -3.89 8.84
CA VAL A 56 -6.71 -3.97 7.64
C VAL A 56 -5.44 -3.18 7.88
N SER A 57 -4.30 -3.81 7.63
CA SER A 57 -3.00 -3.14 7.66
C SER A 57 -2.50 -2.88 6.26
N PHE A 58 -1.88 -1.72 6.09
CA PHE A 58 -1.11 -1.33 4.91
C PHE A 58 0.32 -1.12 5.39
N THR A 59 1.24 -1.95 4.93
CA THR A 59 2.67 -1.86 5.31
C THR A 59 3.49 -1.59 4.06
N TYR A 60 4.18 -0.47 4.06
CA TYR A 60 5.01 0.00 2.96
C TYR A 60 6.45 -0.45 3.10
N ALA A 61 6.97 -0.87 1.97
CA ALA A 61 8.35 -1.19 1.68
C ALA A 61 8.86 -0.12 0.70
N PHE A 62 9.19 1.05 1.23
CA PHE A 62 9.73 2.16 0.44
C PHE A 62 11.18 2.44 0.89
N PRO A 63 12.12 2.77 -0.02
CA PRO A 63 13.48 3.12 0.36
C PRO A 63 13.59 4.34 1.28
N GLY A 64 12.63 5.28 1.19
CA GLY A 64 12.56 6.48 2.03
C GLY A 64 11.54 6.41 3.16
N THR A 65 11.30 7.57 3.79
CA THR A 65 10.24 7.74 4.79
C THR A 65 8.89 8.00 4.10
N ILE A 66 7.81 7.53 4.72
CA ILE A 66 6.43 7.84 4.30
C ILE A 66 5.73 8.53 5.45
N THR A 67 4.90 9.52 5.12
CA THR A 67 3.93 10.11 6.04
C THR A 67 2.52 9.88 5.55
N PHE A 68 1.56 10.03 6.46
CA PHE A 68 0.14 9.80 6.20
C PHE A 68 -0.63 11.10 6.40
N ASP A 69 -1.49 11.43 5.44
CA ASP A 69 -2.46 12.51 5.54
C ASP A 69 -3.87 11.91 5.50
N GLN A 70 -4.70 12.25 6.48
CA GLN A 70 -6.08 11.80 6.57
C GLN A 70 -7.01 12.98 6.29
N LYS A 71 -7.86 12.80 5.29
CA LYS A 71 -8.94 13.76 4.98
C LYS A 71 -10.30 13.09 5.05
N ASP A 72 -11.30 13.85 5.46
CA ASP A 72 -12.68 13.42 5.34
C ASP A 72 -13.04 13.26 3.86
N SER A 73 -13.70 12.16 3.53
CA SER A 73 -14.16 11.88 2.17
C SER A 73 -15.60 11.37 2.19
N LYS A 74 -16.28 11.47 1.04
CA LYS A 74 -17.63 10.90 0.86
C LYS A 74 -17.55 9.65 0.00
N LEU A 75 -18.12 8.56 0.51
CA LEU A 75 -18.32 7.31 -0.21
C LEU A 75 -19.75 7.24 -0.74
N HIS A 76 -19.90 7.20 -2.06
CA HIS A 76 -21.20 7.05 -2.71
C HIS A 76 -21.42 5.57 -3.04
N THR A 77 -22.39 4.94 -2.37
CA THR A 77 -22.74 3.53 -2.59
C THR A 77 -24.01 3.34 -3.42
N ALA A 78 -24.70 4.44 -3.77
CA ALA A 78 -25.91 4.43 -4.57
C ALA A 78 -25.83 5.49 -5.69
N TYR A 79 -26.42 5.17 -6.84
CA TYR A 79 -26.48 6.06 -8.00
C TYR A 79 -27.50 7.18 -7.80
N HIS A 80 -27.25 8.32 -8.44
CA HIS A 80 -28.27 9.32 -8.70
C HIS A 80 -29.20 8.76 -9.80
N ILE A 81 -30.39 8.27 -9.43
CA ILE A 81 -31.39 7.77 -10.40
C ILE A 81 -32.17 8.95 -10.99
N PHE A 82 -32.21 10.08 -10.28
CA PHE A 82 -32.78 11.34 -10.75
C PHE A 82 -31.75 12.48 -10.64
N PRO A 83 -31.77 13.47 -11.58
CA PRO A 83 -30.84 14.61 -11.58
C PRO A 83 -30.84 15.42 -10.27
N ASP A 84 -31.99 15.53 -9.60
CA ASP A 84 -32.16 16.33 -8.38
C ASP A 84 -32.02 15.50 -7.08
N GLN A 85 -31.71 14.21 -7.20
CA GLN A 85 -31.59 13.33 -6.06
C GLN A 85 -30.30 13.64 -5.30
N LYS A 86 -30.42 14.28 -4.13
CA LYS A 86 -29.31 14.38 -3.16
C LYS A 86 -29.08 13.01 -2.53
N VAL A 87 -28.26 12.18 -3.19
CA VAL A 87 -27.67 11.02 -2.55
C VAL A 87 -26.49 11.53 -1.73
N GLU A 88 -26.71 11.79 -0.44
CA GLU A 88 -25.60 12.12 0.45
C GLU A 88 -24.70 10.88 0.56
N GLY A 89 -23.50 10.97 -0.02
CA GLY A 89 -22.46 10.00 0.22
C GLY A 89 -22.21 9.89 1.72
N THR A 90 -21.99 8.67 2.17
CA THR A 90 -21.67 8.42 3.57
C THR A 90 -20.26 8.92 3.86
N TRP A 91 -20.05 9.51 5.04
CA TRP A 91 -18.71 9.89 5.48
C TRP A 91 -17.79 8.67 5.56
N GLY A 92 -16.62 8.81 4.96
CA GLY A 92 -15.50 7.90 5.00
C GLY A 92 -14.22 8.67 5.26
N SER A 93 -13.09 7.98 5.09
CA SER A 93 -11.79 8.62 5.21
C SER A 93 -10.98 8.34 3.96
N ALA A 94 -10.44 9.40 3.35
CA ALA A 94 -9.40 9.29 2.34
C ALA A 94 -8.06 9.38 3.07
N ILE A 95 -7.25 8.34 2.96
CA ILE A 95 -5.88 8.33 3.46
C ILE A 95 -4.95 8.49 2.27
N ARG A 96 -4.08 9.50 2.34
CA ARG A 96 -3.02 9.76 1.37
C ARG A 96 -1.69 9.38 1.98
N PHE A 97 -0.84 8.82 1.14
CA PHE A 97 0.52 8.44 1.46
C PHE A 97 1.43 9.41 0.74
N ILE A 98 2.24 10.09 1.52
CA ILE A 98 3.13 11.13 1.04
C ILE A 98 4.55 10.63 1.27
N PRO A 99 5.26 10.19 0.22
CA PRO A 99 6.67 9.86 0.36
C PRO A 99 7.45 11.15 0.67
N GLU A 100 8.37 11.09 1.61
CA GLU A 100 9.34 12.15 1.80
C GLU A 100 10.41 12.00 0.73
N VAL A 101 10.31 12.83 -0.30
CA VAL A 101 11.30 12.93 -1.38
C VAL A 101 12.13 14.20 -1.19
N ASP A 102 13.39 14.15 -1.61
CA ASP A 102 14.28 15.31 -1.58
C ASP A 102 14.08 16.20 -2.82
N ASP A 103 14.74 17.37 -2.80
CA ASP A 103 14.68 18.36 -3.89
C ASP A 103 15.26 17.83 -5.22
N SER A 104 15.98 16.71 -5.21
CA SER A 104 16.54 16.06 -6.40
C SER A 104 15.60 15.05 -7.03
N PHE A 105 14.37 14.90 -6.53
CA PHE A 105 13.37 13.97 -7.02
C PHE A 105 13.14 14.13 -8.54
N PRO A 106 13.52 13.14 -9.36
CA PRO A 106 13.50 13.28 -10.81
C PRO A 106 12.13 12.91 -11.41
N GLY A 107 11.08 12.78 -10.58
CA GLY A 107 9.72 12.52 -11.04
C GLY A 107 9.36 11.04 -11.22
N HIS A 108 10.24 10.07 -10.92
CA HIS A 108 9.85 8.65 -10.92
C HIS A 108 9.89 8.07 -9.51
N ILE A 109 8.92 7.24 -9.16
CA ILE A 109 8.84 6.62 -7.85
C ILE A 109 8.18 5.25 -7.91
N ASP A 110 8.78 4.28 -7.22
CA ASP A 110 8.21 2.96 -7.01
C ASP A 110 7.66 2.83 -5.59
N TYR A 111 6.37 2.50 -5.46
CA TYR A 111 5.76 2.11 -4.20
C TYR A 111 5.62 0.60 -4.14
N PHE A 112 6.19 -0.02 -3.11
CA PHE A 112 5.98 -1.42 -2.84
C PHE A 112 5.32 -1.58 -1.48
N TYR A 113 4.18 -2.27 -1.40
CA TYR A 113 3.43 -2.37 -0.15
C TYR A 113 2.57 -3.62 -0.06
N VAL A 114 2.22 -3.95 1.17
CA VAL A 114 1.41 -5.11 1.54
C VAL A 114 0.09 -4.64 2.13
N ILE A 115 -1.02 -5.15 1.60
CA ILE A 115 -2.35 -4.97 2.20
C ILE A 115 -2.77 -6.30 2.82
N CYS A 116 -3.00 -6.31 4.13
CA CYS A 116 -3.35 -7.53 4.86
C CYS A 116 -4.64 -7.33 5.66
N PRO A 117 -5.71 -8.11 5.39
CA PRO A 117 -6.83 -8.26 6.31
C PRO A 117 -6.43 -9.08 7.54
N GLU A 118 -6.53 -8.49 8.71
CA GLU A 118 -6.15 -9.10 9.99
C GLU A 118 -7.39 -9.48 10.79
N LYS A 119 -7.38 -10.67 11.39
CA LYS A 119 -8.32 -10.98 12.47
C LYS A 119 -7.85 -10.24 13.72
N LYS A 120 -8.76 -9.97 14.65
CA LYS A 120 -8.47 -9.18 15.87
C LYS A 120 -7.32 -9.66 16.75
N ARG A 121 -6.96 -10.92 16.67
CA ARG A 121 -5.86 -11.53 17.44
C ARG A 121 -4.62 -11.81 16.60
N ASP A 122 -4.66 -11.48 15.31
CA ASP A 122 -3.50 -11.65 14.45
C ASP A 122 -2.51 -10.52 14.73
N GLU A 123 -1.24 -10.85 14.69
CA GLU A 123 -0.17 -9.86 14.59
C GLU A 123 -0.11 -9.33 13.15
N SER A 124 0.16 -8.03 13.01
CA SER A 124 0.35 -7.43 11.69
C SER A 124 1.50 -8.07 10.92
N PRO A 125 1.43 -8.13 9.58
CA PRO A 125 2.54 -8.61 8.77
C PRO A 125 3.79 -7.76 9.02
N ILE A 126 4.91 -8.44 9.25
CA ILE A 126 6.23 -7.82 9.30
C ILE A 126 6.76 -7.82 7.87
N VAL A 127 6.99 -6.63 7.33
CA VAL A 127 7.54 -6.43 5.98
C VAL A 127 8.93 -5.84 6.11
N LYS A 128 9.91 -6.45 5.42
CA LYS A 128 11.29 -5.98 5.42
C LYS A 128 11.85 -5.98 4.00
N LEU A 129 12.43 -4.87 3.60
CA LEU A 129 13.28 -4.82 2.41
C LEU A 129 14.71 -5.24 2.75
N THR A 130 15.28 -6.03 1.86
CA THR A 130 16.66 -6.50 1.87
C THR A 130 17.23 -6.43 0.46
N SER A 131 18.54 -6.31 0.32
CA SER A 131 19.24 -6.28 -0.96
C SER A 131 18.64 -5.26 -1.94
N VAL A 132 18.45 -4.02 -1.49
CA VAL A 132 17.86 -2.95 -2.30
C VAL A 132 18.94 -2.33 -3.19
N GLU A 133 18.72 -2.39 -4.50
CA GLU A 133 19.46 -1.65 -5.50
C GLU A 133 18.51 -0.68 -6.20
N THR A 134 18.87 0.59 -6.22
CA THR A 134 18.06 1.64 -6.85
C THR A 134 18.68 2.09 -8.16
N ASP A 135 17.94 2.87 -8.94
CA ASP A 135 18.55 3.55 -10.08
C ASP A 135 19.67 4.50 -9.62
N LYS A 136 20.69 4.67 -10.48
CA LYS A 136 21.87 5.50 -10.14
C LYS A 136 21.52 6.98 -10.06
N ASP A 137 20.58 7.39 -10.90
CA ASP A 137 20.15 8.77 -11.04
C ASP A 137 18.84 9.01 -10.25
N ASN A 138 18.23 7.95 -9.70
CA ASN A 138 17.02 8.04 -8.89
C ASN A 138 16.94 6.96 -7.80
N GLN A 139 17.19 7.34 -6.54
CA GLN A 139 17.08 6.45 -5.38
C GLN A 139 15.66 5.96 -5.05
N TYR A 140 14.63 6.53 -5.68
CA TYR A 140 13.23 6.17 -5.46
C TYR A 140 12.68 5.14 -6.46
N VAL A 141 13.52 4.71 -7.43
CA VAL A 141 13.19 3.67 -8.41
C VAL A 141 14.00 2.43 -8.09
N LEU A 142 13.32 1.29 -7.95
CA LEU A 142 13.93 0.01 -7.60
C LEU A 142 14.43 -0.69 -8.87
N LYS A 143 15.74 -0.93 -8.95
CA LYS A 143 16.31 -1.83 -9.97
C LYS A 143 16.15 -3.28 -9.58
N SER A 144 16.53 -3.58 -8.35
CA SER A 144 16.31 -4.89 -7.75
C SER A 144 16.05 -4.77 -6.26
N CYS A 145 15.22 -5.63 -5.71
CA CYS A 145 15.06 -5.71 -4.26
C CYS A 145 14.56 -7.08 -3.84
N THR A 146 14.76 -7.41 -2.56
CA THR A 146 14.14 -8.57 -1.93
C THR A 146 13.25 -8.12 -0.77
N MET A 147 11.94 -8.29 -0.91
CA MET A 147 10.99 -8.09 0.17
C MET A 147 10.67 -9.40 0.86
N GLU A 148 10.85 -9.41 2.17
CA GLU A 148 10.42 -10.49 3.05
C GLU A 148 9.15 -10.09 3.77
N VAL A 149 8.11 -10.93 3.67
CA VAL A 149 6.87 -10.79 4.41
C VAL A 149 6.74 -11.96 5.38
N LYS A 150 6.66 -11.66 6.68
CA LYS A 150 6.33 -12.66 7.72
C LYS A 150 4.93 -12.40 8.25
N PHE A 151 4.08 -13.42 8.17
CA PHE A 151 2.70 -13.34 8.68
C PHE A 151 2.20 -14.73 9.07
N ARG A 152 1.56 -14.86 10.25
CA ARG A 152 1.00 -16.14 10.75
C ARG A 152 1.96 -17.33 10.65
N ASN A 153 3.21 -17.17 11.14
CA ASN A 153 4.30 -18.16 11.07
C ASN A 153 4.77 -18.55 9.66
N ARG A 154 4.28 -17.89 8.63
CA ARG A 154 4.72 -18.08 7.25
C ARG A 154 5.68 -16.98 6.86
N LYS A 155 6.60 -17.35 5.98
CA LYS A 155 7.51 -16.44 5.32
C LYS A 155 7.27 -16.50 3.81
N SER A 156 7.22 -15.33 3.20
CA SER A 156 7.19 -15.15 1.75
C SER A 156 8.31 -14.22 1.34
N ILE A 157 8.95 -14.54 0.22
CA ILE A 157 10.03 -13.76 -0.35
C ILE A 157 9.58 -13.31 -1.73
N PHE A 158 9.65 -12.01 -1.98
CA PHE A 158 9.46 -11.40 -3.28
C PHE A 158 10.79 -10.83 -3.73
N ARG A 159 11.32 -11.29 -4.84
CA ARG A 159 12.48 -10.69 -5.49
C ARG A 159 12.00 -9.94 -6.71
N ILE A 160 12.30 -8.65 -6.77
CA ILE A 160 12.11 -7.80 -7.94
C ILE A 160 13.46 -7.69 -8.64
N ASP A 161 13.46 -7.86 -9.95
CA ASP A 161 14.64 -7.69 -10.81
C ASP A 161 14.20 -7.07 -12.13
N GLY A 162 14.40 -5.76 -12.29
CA GLY A 162 13.81 -5.01 -13.40
C GLY A 162 12.28 -5.06 -13.34
N GLU A 163 11.63 -5.57 -14.40
CA GLU A 163 10.18 -5.75 -14.45
C GLU A 163 9.71 -7.11 -13.92
N ASP A 164 10.63 -8.07 -13.77
CA ASP A 164 10.30 -9.42 -13.32
C ASP A 164 10.05 -9.46 -11.80
N ILE A 165 9.00 -10.18 -11.38
CA ILE A 165 8.73 -10.42 -9.97
C ILE A 165 8.73 -11.92 -9.69
N PHE A 166 9.65 -12.36 -8.84
CA PHE A 166 9.75 -13.74 -8.38
C PHE A 166 9.18 -13.87 -6.98
N PHE A 167 8.30 -14.83 -6.77
CA PHE A 167 7.77 -15.19 -5.47
C PHE A 167 8.29 -16.55 -5.04
N THR A 168 8.64 -16.65 -3.75
CA THR A 168 8.90 -17.92 -3.07
C THR A 168 8.16 -17.97 -1.75
N GLY A 169 7.31 -18.99 -1.58
CA GLY A 169 6.59 -19.28 -0.35
C GLY A 169 7.34 -20.28 0.54
N SER A 170 7.09 -20.21 1.85
CA SER A 170 7.65 -21.16 2.82
C SER A 170 7.09 -22.58 2.72
N GLU A 171 6.05 -22.80 1.91
CA GLU A 171 5.49 -24.15 1.65
C GLU A 171 5.98 -24.73 0.30
N GLY A 172 7.01 -24.11 -0.31
CA GLY A 172 7.67 -24.61 -1.52
C GLY A 172 7.06 -24.08 -2.82
N GLU A 173 6.19 -23.06 -2.78
CA GLU A 173 5.67 -22.46 -4.00
C GLU A 173 6.67 -21.49 -4.62
N HIS A 174 6.75 -21.53 -5.95
CA HIS A 174 7.59 -20.64 -6.74
C HIS A 174 6.79 -20.13 -7.93
N TYR A 175 6.71 -18.81 -8.08
CA TYR A 175 6.06 -18.17 -9.23
C TYR A 175 6.97 -17.07 -9.77
N GLN A 176 6.93 -16.88 -11.09
CA GLN A 176 7.46 -15.70 -11.76
C GLN A 176 6.26 -14.98 -12.41
N PHE A 177 6.21 -13.67 -12.26
CA PHE A 177 5.18 -12.79 -12.78
C PHE A 177 5.80 -11.76 -13.72
#